data_AF-A0A937JTN1-F1
#
_entry.id   AF-A0A937JTN1-F1
#
_cell.length_a   1.000
_cell.length_b   1.000
_cell.length_c   1.000
_cell.angle_alpha   90.00
_cell.angle_beta   90.00
_cell.angle_gamma   90.00
#
_symmetry.space_group_name_H-M   'P 1'
#
loop_
_entity.id
_entity.type
_entity.pdbx_description
1 polymer ?
#
loop_
_entity_poly.entity_id
_entity_poly.type
_entity_poly.pdbx_seq_one_letter_code
_entity_poly.pdbx_strand_id
1 'polypeptide(L)'
;MNGSEFWRKSYLRSTSLLLSALMTVPVLASCGGSNQSNLPPIDDSRTNNTSYPNPQARRKGLSNGQKVAILAGAAALYYMYNQHQNRQEAGAEGQYYLSKNGRVYYRDAQGRPHWVTPPREGIQVPAAEAERYREFQGYNGRQTGRDLRSLPETSDSYGYRQPQSAY
;
A
#
# COMPACT_ATOMS: atom_id res chain seq x y z
N MET A 1 1.53 58.89 -24.99
CA MET A 1 0.79 59.11 -26.24
C MET A 1 1.50 58.39 -27.37
N ASN A 2 0.74 57.59 -28.11
CA ASN A 2 0.96 57.07 -29.46
C ASN A 2 2.05 56.01 -29.68
N GLY A 3 1.61 54.89 -30.27
CA GLY A 3 2.41 53.71 -30.58
C GLY A 3 2.67 53.49 -32.07
N SER A 4 3.26 52.34 -32.37
CA SER A 4 3.14 51.49 -33.58
C SER A 4 4.24 50.40 -33.46
N GLU A 5 3.87 49.12 -33.31
CA GLU A 5 3.87 48.09 -34.37
C GLU A 5 5.26 47.92 -35.03
N PHE A 6 5.88 46.74 -35.12
CA PHE A 6 5.45 45.61 -35.95
C PHE A 6 6.02 44.27 -35.47
N TRP A 7 5.12 43.29 -35.39
CA TRP A 7 5.37 41.87 -35.12
C TRP A 7 6.18 41.18 -36.24
N ARG A 8 7.16 40.37 -35.86
CA ARG A 8 7.95 39.53 -36.78
C ARG A 8 7.09 38.39 -37.33
N LYS A 9 7.03 38.29 -38.66
CA LYS A 9 6.57 37.12 -39.41
C LYS A 9 7.52 35.95 -39.21
N SER A 10 6.98 34.75 -38.99
CA SER A 10 7.57 33.53 -39.54
C SER A 10 6.47 32.59 -39.98
N TYR A 11 6.33 32.46 -41.29
CA TYR A 11 5.51 31.46 -41.97
C TYR A 11 6.30 30.17 -42.05
N LEU A 12 5.69 29.03 -41.75
CA LEU A 12 5.96 27.78 -42.45
C LEU A 12 4.79 26.82 -42.25
N ARG A 13 3.95 26.75 -43.28
CA ARG A 13 3.06 25.63 -43.54
C ARG A 13 3.85 24.58 -44.31
N SER A 14 3.76 23.33 -43.91
CA SER A 14 4.11 22.20 -44.78
C SER A 14 3.13 21.07 -44.53
N THR A 15 2.05 21.14 -45.30
CA THR A 15 1.09 20.07 -45.55
C THR A 15 1.80 18.96 -46.32
N SER A 16 1.70 17.70 -45.87
CA SER A 16 1.95 16.56 -46.76
C SER A 16 0.92 15.48 -46.48
N LEU A 17 0.06 15.27 -47.48
CA LEU A 17 -0.89 14.19 -47.60
C LEU A 17 -0.31 13.20 -48.60
N LEU A 18 -0.15 11.94 -48.23
CA LEU A 18 -0.15 10.83 -49.19
C LEU A 18 -0.90 9.63 -48.59
N LEU A 19 -2.01 9.31 -49.26
CA LEU A 19 -2.90 8.16 -49.13
C LEU A 19 -2.37 7.03 -50.01
N SER A 20 -2.34 5.78 -49.51
CA SER A 20 -2.50 4.48 -50.24
C SER A 20 -1.84 3.35 -49.40
N ALA A 21 -2.32 2.12 -49.28
CA ALA A 21 -3.54 1.42 -49.66
C ALA A 21 -3.61 0.13 -48.80
N LEU A 22 -4.80 -0.48 -48.74
CA LEU A 22 -5.15 -1.75 -48.09
C LEU A 22 -4.05 -2.82 -48.11
N MET A 23 -3.77 -3.42 -46.95
CA MET A 23 -3.45 -4.85 -46.84
C MET A 23 -4.06 -5.40 -45.54
N THR A 24 -5.14 -6.18 -45.73
CA THR A 24 -5.42 -7.47 -45.11
C THR A 24 -5.25 -7.65 -43.59
N VAL A 25 -6.40 -7.83 -42.94
CA VAL A 25 -6.61 -8.38 -41.60
C VAL A 25 -5.98 -9.77 -41.45
N PRO A 26 -5.13 -10.02 -40.44
CA PRO A 26 -5.12 -11.28 -39.74
C PRO A 26 -6.01 -11.18 -38.50
N VAL A 27 -6.97 -12.09 -38.52
CA VAL A 27 -7.79 -12.62 -37.45
C VAL A 27 -7.11 -12.57 -36.07
N LEU A 28 -7.82 -11.99 -35.09
CA LEU A 28 -7.76 -12.24 -33.64
C LEU A 28 -6.49 -12.91 -33.09
N ALA A 29 -5.60 -12.10 -32.52
CA ALA A 29 -4.80 -12.52 -31.38
C ALA A 29 -5.00 -11.50 -30.25
N SER A 30 -6.11 -11.67 -29.55
CA SER A 30 -6.27 -11.19 -28.18
C SER A 30 -5.17 -11.83 -27.32
N CYS A 31 -4.11 -11.09 -27.04
CA CYS A 31 -3.30 -11.22 -25.82
C CYS A 31 -3.42 -9.86 -25.12
N GLY A 32 -4.52 -9.54 -24.45
CA GLY A 32 -5.23 -10.44 -23.55
C GLY A 32 -4.39 -10.64 -22.30
N GLY A 33 -4.16 -9.54 -21.57
CA GLY A 33 -3.78 -9.49 -20.15
C GLY A 33 -2.67 -10.44 -19.71
N SER A 34 -1.51 -9.89 -19.36
CA SER A 34 -0.79 -10.44 -18.21
C SER A 34 -1.72 -10.33 -17.00
N ASN A 35 -2.51 -11.39 -16.79
CA ASN A 35 -3.25 -11.71 -15.58
C ASN A 35 -2.23 -11.95 -14.47
N GLN A 36 -1.50 -10.90 -14.12
CA GLN A 36 -0.55 -10.96 -13.05
C GLN A 36 -1.35 -10.84 -11.76
N SER A 37 -1.50 -11.99 -11.12
CA SER A 37 -1.88 -12.18 -9.71
C SER A 37 -3.37 -12.02 -9.36
N ASN A 38 -4.22 -12.87 -9.94
CA ASN A 38 -5.40 -13.39 -9.21
C ASN A 38 -5.02 -14.58 -8.30
N LEU A 39 -3.74 -14.65 -7.90
CA LEU A 39 -3.26 -15.63 -6.93
C LEU A 39 -3.80 -15.23 -5.55
N PRO A 40 -4.31 -16.17 -4.75
CA PRO A 40 -4.74 -15.86 -3.41
C PRO A 40 -3.57 -15.22 -2.65
N PRO A 41 -3.83 -14.16 -1.85
CA PRO A 41 -2.79 -13.56 -1.05
C PRO A 41 -2.09 -14.61 -0.19
N ILE A 42 -0.77 -14.54 -0.12
CA ILE A 42 -0.02 -15.45 0.75
C ILE A 42 -0.29 -15.03 2.19
N ASP A 43 -0.71 -15.99 3.00
CA ASP A 43 -1.02 -15.79 4.41
C ASP A 43 0.20 -16.16 5.26
N ASP A 44 1.10 -15.20 5.44
CA ASP A 44 2.28 -15.36 6.31
C ASP A 44 1.88 -15.60 7.78
N SER A 45 0.62 -15.42 8.17
CA SER A 45 0.15 -15.73 9.53
C SER A 45 0.18 -17.23 9.87
N ARG A 46 0.25 -18.09 8.85
CA ARG A 46 0.30 -19.56 9.01
C ARG A 46 1.73 -20.11 9.06
N THR A 47 2.68 -19.41 8.46
CA THR A 47 4.09 -19.81 8.42
C THR A 47 4.91 -18.82 9.22
N ASN A 48 5.20 -19.21 10.45
CA ASN A 48 5.80 -18.42 11.52
C ASN A 48 7.29 -18.05 11.27
N ASN A 49 7.66 -17.55 10.08
CA ASN A 49 9.07 -17.32 9.73
C ASN A 49 9.35 -16.20 8.71
N THR A 50 8.46 -15.22 8.52
CA THR A 50 8.84 -13.97 7.83
C THR A 50 9.49 -13.05 8.86
N SER A 51 10.81 -13.19 9.01
CA SER A 51 11.63 -12.24 9.75
C SER A 51 11.65 -10.92 8.99
N TYR A 52 10.67 -10.05 9.26
CA TYR A 52 10.82 -8.64 8.91
C TYR A 52 12.13 -8.15 9.53
N PRO A 53 12.94 -7.35 8.84
CA PRO A 53 14.01 -6.61 9.48
C PRO A 53 13.37 -5.68 10.49
N ASN A 54 13.28 -6.19 11.71
CA ASN A 54 13.01 -5.44 12.91
C ASN A 54 14.07 -4.33 12.92
N PRO A 55 13.73 -3.03 12.75
CA PRO A 55 14.65 -1.99 13.18
C PRO A 55 14.81 -2.26 14.67
N GLN A 56 15.95 -2.88 14.98
CA GLN A 56 16.25 -3.57 16.22
C GLN A 56 15.45 -2.93 17.35
N ALA A 57 14.55 -3.70 17.97
CA ALA A 57 14.14 -3.43 19.33
C ALA A 57 15.42 -3.43 20.17
N ARG A 58 16.15 -2.31 20.10
CA ARG A 58 17.34 -2.05 20.86
C ARG A 58 16.79 -2.19 22.26
N ARG A 59 17.22 -3.26 22.94
CA ARG A 59 17.21 -3.37 24.38
C ARG A 59 18.14 -2.28 24.91
N LYS A 60 17.82 -1.02 24.59
CA LYS A 60 18.45 0.17 25.11
C LYS A 60 17.84 0.26 26.49
N GLY A 61 18.67 0.00 27.50
CA GLY A 61 18.27 -0.08 28.89
C GLY A 61 17.21 0.97 29.20
N LEU A 62 16.14 0.55 29.89
CA LEU A 62 15.06 1.42 30.31
C LEU A 62 15.66 2.62 31.03
N SER A 63 15.86 3.72 30.30
CA SER A 63 16.28 4.98 30.88
C SER A 63 15.12 5.42 31.76
N ASN A 64 15.37 5.54 33.07
CA ASN A 64 14.43 5.72 34.17
C ASN A 64 13.46 6.91 34.00
N GLY A 65 12.54 6.85 33.04
CA GLY A 65 11.56 7.90 32.77
C GLY A 65 10.81 7.80 31.44
N GLN A 66 11.23 6.93 30.51
CA GLN A 66 10.57 6.86 29.20
C GLN A 66 9.43 5.84 29.21
N LYS A 67 8.21 6.33 29.47
CA LYS A 67 6.98 5.53 29.42
C LYS A 67 6.81 4.94 28.02
N VAL A 68 6.75 3.61 27.93
CA VAL A 68 6.45 2.88 26.70
C VAL A 68 5.06 2.26 26.79
N ALA A 69 4.41 2.09 25.65
CA ALA A 69 3.18 1.33 25.51
C ALA A 69 3.43 0.14 24.59
N ILE A 70 2.69 -0.94 24.82
CA ILE A 70 2.74 -2.15 24.01
C ILE A 70 1.59 -2.11 23.03
N LEU A 71 1.86 -2.14 21.74
CA LEU A 71 0.85 -2.26 20.69
C LEU A 71 0.79 -3.71 20.23
N ALA A 72 -0.34 -4.37 20.42
CA ALA A 72 -0.62 -5.70 19.89
C ALA A 72 -1.79 -5.67 18.89
N GLY A 73 -2.04 -6.78 18.19
CA GLY A 73 -3.24 -6.95 17.36
C GLY A 73 -3.48 -5.83 16.35
N ALA A 74 -4.66 -5.22 16.41
CA ALA A 74 -5.06 -4.11 15.52
C ALA A 74 -4.15 -2.88 15.68
N ALA A 75 -3.82 -2.49 16.91
CA ALA A 75 -2.95 -1.35 17.17
C ALA A 75 -1.54 -1.57 16.58
N ALA A 76 -1.00 -2.80 16.68
CA ALA A 76 0.27 -3.16 16.07
C ALA A 76 0.22 -3.09 14.54
N LEU A 77 -0.83 -3.66 13.94
CA LEU A 77 -1.02 -3.64 12.48
C LEU A 77 -1.10 -2.21 11.94
N TYR A 78 -1.90 -1.35 12.59
CA TYR A 78 -2.05 0.03 12.14
C TYR A 78 -0.76 0.85 12.36
N TYR A 79 0.01 0.52 13.40
CA TYR A 79 1.34 1.08 13.58
C TYR A 79 2.28 0.72 12.43
N MET A 80 2.34 -0.57 12.07
CA MET A 80 3.17 -1.04 10.95
C MET A 80 2.75 -0.42 9.62
N TYR A 81 1.43 -0.34 9.36
CA TYR A 81 0.89 0.36 8.19
C TYR A 81 1.39 1.81 8.12
N ASN A 82 1.26 2.59 9.20
CA ASN A 82 1.69 4.00 9.20
C ASN A 82 3.19 4.18 8.97
N GLN A 83 4.02 3.23 9.42
CA GLN A 83 5.48 3.25 9.22
C GLN A 83 5.88 2.94 7.76
N HIS A 84 5.01 2.24 7.02
CA HIS A 84 5.29 1.75 5.68
C HIS A 84 4.45 2.44 4.58
N GLN A 85 3.43 3.21 4.93
CA GLN A 85 2.50 3.82 3.96
C GLN A 85 3.16 4.70 2.88
N ASN A 86 4.32 5.30 3.17
CA ASN A 86 5.02 6.23 2.28
C ASN A 86 6.29 5.63 1.65
N ARG A 87 6.54 4.32 1.83
CA ARG A 87 7.69 3.66 1.23
C ARG A 87 7.44 3.41 -0.25
N GLN A 88 8.50 3.45 -1.06
CA GLN A 88 8.43 3.23 -2.51
C GLN A 88 8.99 1.87 -2.92
N GLU A 89 9.60 1.17 -1.98
CA GLU A 89 10.16 -0.17 -2.20
C GLU A 89 9.05 -1.22 -2.26
N ALA A 90 9.36 -2.36 -2.89
CA ALA A 90 8.50 -3.54 -2.89
C ALA A 90 8.98 -4.56 -1.84
N GLY A 91 8.10 -5.45 -1.42
CA GLY A 91 8.40 -6.50 -0.44
C GLY A 91 8.06 -6.12 1.00
N ALA A 92 8.57 -6.92 1.94
CA ALA A 92 8.29 -6.79 3.37
C ALA A 92 8.78 -5.46 3.97
N GLU A 93 9.76 -4.83 3.35
CA GLU A 93 10.24 -3.49 3.73
C GLU A 93 9.55 -2.36 2.96
N GLY A 94 8.67 -2.70 2.03
CA GLY A 94 8.03 -1.80 1.09
C GLY A 94 6.78 -1.13 1.60
N GLN A 95 5.95 -0.67 0.66
CA GLN A 95 4.67 -0.02 0.96
C GLN A 95 3.65 -1.00 1.53
N TYR A 96 2.96 -0.58 2.59
CA TYR A 96 1.87 -1.35 3.18
C TYR A 96 0.51 -0.73 2.85
N TYR A 97 -0.47 -1.61 2.71
CA TYR A 97 -1.81 -1.28 2.27
C TYR A 97 -2.81 -1.87 3.26
N LEU A 98 -3.86 -1.10 3.55
CA LEU A 98 -4.97 -1.57 4.35
C LEU A 98 -6.05 -2.15 3.43
N SER A 99 -6.45 -3.41 3.67
CA SER A 99 -7.56 -4.06 2.98
C SER A 99 -8.90 -3.72 3.63
N LYS A 100 -9.99 -3.75 2.84
CA LYS A 100 -11.39 -3.62 3.31
C LYS A 100 -11.73 -4.45 4.56
N ASN A 101 -11.09 -5.62 4.71
CA ASN A 101 -11.37 -6.56 5.80
C ASN A 101 -10.64 -6.19 7.11
N GLY A 102 -9.97 -5.04 7.16
CA GLY A 102 -9.19 -4.59 8.32
C GLY A 102 -7.87 -5.35 8.50
N ARG A 103 -7.32 -5.90 7.41
CA ARG A 103 -6.01 -6.58 7.41
C ARG A 103 -5.01 -5.73 6.64
N VAL A 104 -3.76 -5.71 7.08
CA VAL A 104 -2.66 -5.02 6.39
C VAL A 104 -1.94 -6.01 5.49
N TYR A 105 -1.60 -5.62 4.27
CA TYR A 105 -0.80 -6.41 3.36
C TYR A 105 0.28 -5.56 2.70
N TYR A 106 1.33 -6.19 2.18
CA TYR A 106 2.32 -5.57 1.30
C TYR A 106 2.34 -6.33 -0.03
N ARG A 107 2.99 -5.75 -1.04
CA ARG A 107 3.21 -6.42 -2.33
C ARG A 107 4.68 -6.77 -2.49
N ASP A 108 4.99 -7.99 -2.87
CA ASP A 108 6.37 -8.39 -3.20
C ASP A 108 6.84 -7.77 -4.53
N ALA A 109 8.10 -8.03 -4.90
CA ALA A 109 8.67 -7.54 -6.16
C ALA A 109 7.92 -8.06 -7.41
N GLN A 110 7.16 -9.14 -7.28
CA GLN A 110 6.33 -9.75 -8.31
C GLN A 110 4.89 -9.20 -8.30
N GLY A 111 4.58 -8.29 -7.37
CA GLY A 111 3.26 -7.67 -7.21
C GLY A 111 2.24 -8.51 -6.44
N ARG A 112 2.65 -9.64 -5.84
CA ARG A 112 1.75 -10.54 -5.13
C ARG A 112 1.46 -9.99 -3.73
N PRO A 113 0.19 -10.00 -3.28
CA PRO A 113 -0.14 -9.54 -1.94
C PRO A 113 0.25 -10.56 -0.87
N HIS A 114 0.85 -10.06 0.21
CA HIS A 114 1.27 -10.81 1.40
C HIS A 114 0.67 -10.20 2.64
N TRP A 115 -0.04 -10.99 3.44
CA TRP A 115 -0.65 -10.51 4.67
C TRP A 115 0.40 -10.24 5.75
N VAL A 116 0.37 -9.04 6.32
CA VAL A 116 1.20 -8.68 7.45
C VAL A 116 0.64 -9.35 8.71
N THR A 117 1.54 -9.96 9.48
CA THR A 117 1.22 -10.57 10.77
C THR A 117 1.89 -9.77 11.88
N PRO A 118 1.14 -9.25 12.87
CA PRO A 118 1.74 -8.52 13.97
C PRO A 118 2.47 -9.50 14.91
N PRO A 119 3.57 -9.07 15.55
CA PRO A 119 4.24 -9.88 16.56
C PRO A 119 3.31 -10.18 17.74
N ARG A 120 3.40 -11.40 18.30
CA ARG A 120 2.48 -11.87 19.36
C ARG A 120 2.74 -11.15 20.68
N GLU A 121 3.99 -10.85 20.95
CA GLU A 121 4.48 -10.07 22.09
C GLU A 121 4.12 -8.58 21.99
N GLY A 122 3.69 -8.11 20.81
CA GLY A 122 3.42 -6.71 20.53
C GLY A 122 4.70 -5.88 20.28
N ILE A 123 4.48 -4.65 19.83
CA ILE A 123 5.53 -3.68 19.49
C ILE A 123 5.62 -2.67 20.62
N GLN A 124 6.83 -2.45 21.16
CA GLN A 124 7.06 -1.42 22.16
C GLN A 124 7.23 -0.08 21.47
N VAL A 125 6.33 0.85 21.75
CA VAL A 125 6.31 2.19 21.14
C VAL A 125 6.34 3.23 22.26
N PRO A 126 7.09 4.35 22.12
CA PRO A 126 7.05 5.44 23.10
C PRO A 126 5.61 5.90 23.36
N ALA A 127 5.24 6.15 24.63
CA ALA A 127 3.84 6.44 24.98
C ALA A 127 3.25 7.61 24.18
N ALA A 128 4.03 8.68 23.96
CA ALA A 128 3.60 9.83 23.15
C ALA A 128 3.24 9.46 21.71
N GLU A 129 3.95 8.51 21.11
CA GLU A 129 3.63 8.00 19.77
C GLU A 129 2.47 7.00 19.83
N ALA A 130 2.42 6.19 20.88
CA ALA A 130 1.40 5.17 21.07
C ALA A 130 0.00 5.75 21.33
N GLU A 131 -0.09 6.97 21.87
CA GLU A 131 -1.36 7.65 22.18
C GLU A 131 -2.31 7.73 20.99
N ARG A 132 -1.78 7.88 19.76
CA ARG A 132 -2.59 7.89 18.53
C ARG A 132 -3.27 6.55 18.23
N TYR A 133 -2.84 5.46 18.88
CA TYR A 133 -3.39 4.13 18.73
C TYR A 133 -4.27 3.68 19.90
N ARG A 134 -4.50 4.54 20.89
CA ARG A 134 -5.22 4.19 22.14
C ARG A 134 -6.63 3.64 21.94
N GLU A 135 -7.26 4.00 20.82
CA GLU A 135 -8.61 3.58 20.47
C GLU A 135 -8.67 2.18 19.88
N PHE A 136 -7.55 1.66 19.38
CA PHE A 136 -7.50 0.37 18.70
C PHE A 136 -7.36 -0.80 19.68
N GLN A 137 -7.94 -1.93 19.29
CA GLN A 137 -7.73 -3.19 20.00
C GLN A 137 -6.23 -3.54 20.06
N GLY A 138 -5.77 -3.97 21.22
CA GLY A 138 -4.40 -4.40 21.47
C GLY A 138 -3.48 -3.30 22.00
N TYR A 139 -3.95 -2.06 22.16
CA TYR A 139 -3.22 -1.04 22.92
C TYR A 139 -3.07 -1.46 24.39
N ASN A 140 -1.83 -1.59 24.87
CA ASN A 140 -1.47 -2.10 26.21
C ASN A 140 -2.21 -3.40 26.58
N GLY A 141 -2.37 -4.31 25.62
CA GLY A 141 -3.04 -5.60 25.85
C GLY A 141 -4.56 -5.54 25.96
N ARG A 142 -5.18 -4.39 25.65
CA ARG A 142 -6.63 -4.23 25.67
C ARG A 142 -7.29 -5.14 24.62
N GLN A 143 -8.25 -5.95 25.05
CA GLN A 143 -8.98 -6.86 24.16
C GLN A 143 -10.15 -6.18 23.41
N THR A 144 -10.58 -5.02 23.90
CA THR A 144 -11.66 -4.21 23.31
C THR A 144 -11.09 -2.97 22.61
N GLY A 145 -11.82 -2.43 21.64
CA GLY A 145 -11.41 -1.24 20.90
C GLY A 145 -11.85 -1.30 19.44
N ARG A 146 -11.45 -0.28 18.69
CA ARG A 146 -11.63 -0.17 17.25
C ARG A 146 -10.73 -1.19 16.53
N ASP A 147 -11.28 -1.88 15.54
CA ASP A 147 -10.49 -2.66 14.59
C ASP A 147 -10.24 -1.86 13.30
N LEU A 148 -9.36 -2.35 12.42
CA LEU A 148 -9.05 -1.63 11.19
C LEU A 148 -10.15 -1.77 10.12
N ARG A 149 -11.23 -2.53 10.36
CA ARG A 149 -12.33 -2.68 9.38
C ARG A 149 -13.13 -1.39 9.23
N SER A 150 -13.12 -0.58 10.28
CA SER A 150 -13.78 0.73 10.33
C SER A 150 -12.93 1.86 9.76
N LEU A 151 -11.72 1.57 9.28
CA LEU A 151 -10.86 2.53 8.60
C LEU A 151 -11.09 2.46 7.08
N PRO A 152 -10.96 3.59 6.36
CA PRO A 152 -11.02 3.56 4.91
C PRO A 152 -9.92 2.66 4.36
N GLU A 153 -10.28 1.79 3.41
CA GLU A 153 -9.30 1.00 2.66
C GLU A 153 -8.29 1.95 2.01
N THR A 154 -7.00 1.59 2.05
CA THR A 154 -6.02 2.34 1.25
C THR A 154 -6.40 2.10 -0.20
N SER A 155 -6.82 3.15 -0.90
CA SER A 155 -7.17 3.05 -2.31
C SER A 155 -5.90 2.81 -3.12
N ASP A 156 -5.47 1.54 -3.16
CA ASP A 156 -4.72 1.02 -4.28
C ASP A 156 -5.58 1.31 -5.49
N SER A 157 -5.11 2.16 -6.38
CA SER A 157 -5.80 2.53 -7.60
C SER A 157 -5.88 1.36 -8.59
N TYR A 158 -6.27 0.15 -8.16
CA TYR A 158 -6.60 -1.01 -8.99
C TYR A 158 -7.66 -1.90 -8.31
N GLY A 159 -8.91 -1.61 -8.65
CA GLY A 159 -10.12 -2.42 -8.60
C GLY A 159 -10.14 -3.79 -7.92
N TYR A 160 -10.57 -3.84 -6.66
CA TYR A 160 -11.30 -5.00 -6.13
C TYR A 160 -12.80 -4.86 -6.45
N ARG A 161 -13.19 -5.21 -7.69
CA ARG A 161 -14.59 -5.56 -7.98
C ARG A 161 -14.81 -6.97 -7.45
N GLN A 162 -15.34 -7.09 -6.23
CA GLN A 162 -15.84 -8.37 -5.73
C GLN A 162 -16.86 -8.90 -6.75
N PRO A 163 -16.77 -10.16 -7.20
CA PRO A 163 -17.91 -10.78 -7.85
C PRO A 163 -19.03 -10.80 -6.80
N GLN A 164 -20.13 -10.10 -7.09
CA GLN A 164 -21.38 -10.31 -6.36
C GLN A 164 -21.68 -11.80 -6.44
N SER A 165 -21.65 -12.49 -5.30
CA SER A 165 -22.27 -13.81 -5.19
C SER A 165 -23.75 -13.64 -5.52
N ALA A 166 -24.12 -13.96 -6.75
CA ALA A 166 -25.49 -14.22 -7.12
C ALA A 166 -25.92 -15.48 -6.37
N TYR A 167 -26.82 -15.31 -5.42
CA TYR A 167 -27.71 -16.37 -4.93
C TYR A 167 -29.05 -16.20 -5.63
#